data_AF-A0A4V1IQT7-F1
#
_entry.id   AF-A0A4V1IQT7-F1
#
_cell.length_a   1.000
_cell.length_b   1.000
_cell.length_c   1.000
_cell.angle_alpha   90.00
_cell.angle_beta   90.00
_cell.angle_gamma   90.00
#
_symmetry.space_group_name_H-M   'P 1'
#
loop_
_entity.id
_entity.type
_entity.pdbx_description
1 polymer ?
#
loop_
_entity_poly.entity_id
_entity_poly.type
_entity_poly.pdbx_seq_one_letter_code
_entity_poly.pdbx_strand_id
1 'polypeptide(L)'
;LNKATGYSVVQACKNRVLEKDAELNNARHRADAAKLAYETHIEQRRKCQRELNSLLQRKDSWLDSDITRFTELYRKDLSLEQNELAAKLEYKNAGESFERCHREYLNEIRERYIEEQLYSDKIRRASTWWTWGLISLHFCLFAVVQLFVEPRKRRILKDDLSALITRTSIGEQTTFAEEVSKIKESVAA
;
A
#
# COMPACT_ATOMS: atom_id res chain seq x y z
N LEU A 1 -14.72 9.37 -6.79
CA LEU A 1 -13.32 9.27 -7.25
C LEU A 1 -12.38 8.59 -6.23
N ASN A 2 -12.30 9.03 -4.97
CA ASN A 2 -11.34 8.45 -3.98
C ASN A 2 -11.52 6.96 -3.62
N LYS A 3 -12.75 6.45 -3.61
CA LYS A 3 -13.00 5.01 -3.40
C LYS A 3 -12.62 4.15 -4.61
N ALA A 4 -12.65 4.72 -5.81
CA ALA A 4 -12.37 4.00 -7.05
C ALA A 4 -10.84 3.85 -7.30
N THR A 5 -10.05 4.86 -6.91
CA THR A 5 -8.59 4.84 -7.06
C THR A 5 -7.90 3.94 -6.02
N GLY A 6 -8.48 3.74 -4.84
CA GLY A 6 -7.87 2.96 -3.74
C GLY A 6 -7.04 3.82 -2.78
N TYR A 7 -6.92 5.12 -3.04
CA TYR A 7 -6.17 6.06 -2.20
C TYR A 7 -6.72 6.16 -0.76
N SER A 8 -8.02 5.96 -0.56
CA SER A 8 -8.63 5.93 0.78
C SER A 8 -8.11 4.78 1.65
N VAL A 9 -7.71 3.65 1.05
CA VAL A 9 -7.16 2.50 1.77
C VAL A 9 -5.76 2.83 2.28
N VAL A 10 -4.92 3.43 1.42
CA VAL A 10 -3.57 3.89 1.80
C VAL A 10 -3.63 4.91 2.94
N GLN A 11 -4.58 5.86 2.86
CA GLN A 11 -4.76 6.84 3.93
C GLN A 11 -5.24 6.20 5.24
N ALA A 12 -6.12 5.19 5.18
CA ALA A 12 -6.55 4.46 6.37
C ALA A 12 -5.38 3.68 7.00
N CYS A 13 -4.54 3.01 6.19
CA CYS A 13 -3.34 2.32 6.68
C CYS A 13 -2.36 3.29 7.35
N LYS A 14 -2.15 4.47 6.76
CA LYS A 14 -1.33 5.52 7.35
C LYS A 14 -1.85 5.95 8.73
N ASN A 15 -3.16 6.13 8.88
CA ASN A 15 -3.76 6.50 10.15
C ASN A 15 -3.60 5.38 11.20
N ARG A 16 -3.80 4.11 10.82
CA ARG A 16 -3.59 2.96 11.73
C ARG A 16 -2.15 2.87 12.23
N VAL A 17 -1.16 3.07 11.35
CA VAL A 17 0.26 3.09 11.74
C VAL A 17 0.54 4.19 12.77
N LEU A 18 -0.04 5.38 12.61
CA LEU A 18 0.12 6.49 13.57
C LEU A 18 -0.54 6.18 14.92
N GLU A 19 -1.72 5.57 14.90
CA GLU A 19 -2.41 5.12 16.12
C GLU A 19 -1.58 4.08 16.87
N LYS A 20 -1.08 3.06 16.17
CA LYS A 20 -0.22 2.03 16.77
C LYS A 20 1.13 2.55 17.23
N ASP A 21 1.70 3.54 16.56
CA ASP A 21 2.91 4.22 17.04
C ASP A 21 2.67 4.96 18.36
N ALA A 22 1.53 5.65 18.49
CA ALA A 22 1.15 6.32 19.73
C ALA A 22 0.92 5.30 20.87
N GLU A 23 0.24 4.19 20.60
CA GLU A 23 0.07 3.09 21.55
C GLU A 23 1.41 2.49 22.00
N LEU A 24 2.33 2.25 21.05
CA LEU A 24 3.66 1.73 21.33
C LEU A 24 4.47 2.70 22.22
N ASN A 25 4.44 3.99 21.93
CA ASN A 25 5.13 5.00 22.74
C ASN A 25 4.57 5.05 24.17
N ASN A 26 3.24 4.99 24.32
CA ASN A 26 2.62 4.91 25.65
C ASN A 26 3.01 3.63 26.41
N ALA A 27 3.04 2.49 25.72
CA ALA A 27 3.47 1.22 26.31
C ALA A 27 4.94 1.24 26.72
N ARG A 28 5.82 1.87 25.92
CA ARG A 28 7.23 2.09 26.25
C ARG A 28 7.38 2.90 27.52
N HIS A 29 6.72 4.06 27.61
CA HIS A 29 6.77 4.90 28.81
C HIS A 29 6.28 4.17 30.06
N ARG A 30 5.23 3.34 29.94
CA ARG A 30 4.75 2.51 31.06
C ARG A 30 5.78 1.47 31.48
N ALA A 31 6.42 0.79 30.54
CA ALA A 31 7.45 -0.20 30.83
C ALA A 31 8.68 0.42 31.51
N ASP A 32 9.11 1.60 31.04
CA ASP A 32 10.22 2.34 31.65
C ASP A 32 9.89 2.82 33.07
N ALA A 33 8.66 3.34 33.28
CA ALA A 33 8.20 3.75 34.60
C ALA A 33 8.09 2.56 35.57
N ALA A 34 7.54 1.44 35.12
CA ALA A 34 7.42 0.22 35.92
C ALA A 34 8.79 -0.35 36.29
N LYS A 35 9.76 -0.30 35.35
CA LYS A 35 11.15 -0.69 35.60
C LYS A 35 11.77 0.16 36.71
N LEU A 36 11.65 1.48 36.60
CA LEU A 36 12.21 2.41 37.60
C LEU A 36 11.57 2.21 38.99
N ALA A 37 10.25 1.98 39.03
CA ALA A 37 9.54 1.68 40.27
C ALA A 37 10.05 0.38 40.92
N TYR A 38 10.21 -0.68 40.12
CA TYR A 38 10.76 -1.95 40.60
C TYR A 38 12.19 -1.80 41.14
N GLU A 39 13.08 -1.12 40.40
CA GLU A 39 14.46 -0.85 40.86
C GLU A 39 14.48 -0.05 42.17
N THR A 40 13.56 0.92 42.31
CA THR A 40 13.42 1.72 43.53
C THR A 40 13.01 0.85 44.73
N HIS A 41 12.02 -0.03 44.55
CA HIS A 41 11.56 -0.92 45.63
C HIS A 41 12.62 -1.96 46.02
N ILE A 42 13.38 -2.50 45.05
CA ILE A 42 14.54 -3.36 45.32
C ILE A 42 15.55 -2.62 46.20
N GLU A 43 15.92 -1.39 45.85
CA GLU A 43 16.92 -0.64 46.62
C GLU A 43 16.42 -0.28 48.03
N GLN A 44 15.13 0.07 48.17
CA GLN A 44 14.53 0.31 49.48
C GLN A 44 14.58 -0.93 50.38
N ARG A 45 14.21 -2.09 49.83
CA ARG A 45 14.27 -3.36 50.57
C ARG A 45 15.71 -3.73 50.91
N ARG A 46 16.65 -3.62 49.96
CA ARG A 46 18.09 -3.85 50.21
C ARG A 46 18.63 -2.96 51.33
N LYS A 47 18.24 -1.68 51.40
CA LYS A 47 18.61 -0.78 52.50
C LYS A 47 18.04 -1.27 53.84
N CYS A 48 16.76 -1.63 53.87
CA CYS A 48 16.10 -2.17 55.07
C CYS A 48 16.77 -3.45 55.57
N GLN A 49 17.07 -4.39 54.66
CA GLN A 49 17.75 -5.65 54.97
C GLN A 49 19.18 -5.45 55.45
N ARG A 50 19.92 -4.49 54.88
CA ARG A 50 21.26 -4.14 55.38
C ARG A 50 21.21 -3.63 56.82
N GLU A 51 20.24 -2.77 57.13
CA GLU A 51 20.05 -2.24 58.48
C GLU A 51 19.64 -3.35 59.47
N LEU A 52 18.69 -4.22 59.08
CA LEU A 52 18.31 -5.41 59.86
C LEU A 52 19.51 -6.32 60.14
N ASN A 53 20.30 -6.63 59.12
CA ASN A 53 21.50 -7.47 59.27
C ASN A 53 22.55 -6.82 60.17
N SER A 54 22.73 -5.50 60.07
CA SER A 54 23.65 -4.77 60.95
C SER A 54 23.21 -4.84 62.41
N LEU A 55 21.91 -4.74 62.69
CA LEU A 55 21.38 -4.96 64.05
C LEU A 55 21.60 -6.40 64.49
N LEU A 56 21.25 -7.38 63.66
CA LEU A 56 21.42 -8.81 63.98
C LEU A 56 22.87 -9.20 64.29
N GLN A 57 23.84 -8.61 63.60
CA GLN A 57 25.27 -8.88 63.85
C GLN A 57 25.73 -8.44 65.25
N ARG A 58 25.10 -7.42 65.84
CA ARG A 58 25.42 -6.90 67.17
C ARG A 58 24.38 -7.29 68.23
N LYS A 59 23.73 -8.44 68.06
CA LYS A 59 22.64 -8.94 68.93
C LYS A 59 23.00 -8.98 70.41
N ASP A 60 24.22 -9.40 70.74
CA ASP A 60 24.66 -9.58 72.13
C ASP A 60 24.82 -8.25 72.89
N SER A 61 24.83 -7.12 72.19
CA SER A 61 24.96 -5.77 72.77
C SER A 61 23.75 -4.86 72.47
N TRP A 62 22.58 -5.46 72.24
CA TRP A 62 21.35 -4.71 71.99
C TRP A 62 20.92 -3.87 73.19
N LEU A 63 20.55 -2.64 72.89
CA LEU A 63 19.81 -1.75 73.79
C LEU A 63 18.30 -1.89 73.54
N ASP A 64 17.47 -1.43 74.47
CA ASP A 64 16.01 -1.45 74.32
C ASP A 64 15.53 -0.67 73.07
N SER A 65 16.27 0.40 72.71
CA SER A 65 16.07 1.13 71.46
C SER A 65 16.34 0.28 70.21
N ASP A 66 17.31 -0.63 70.25
CA ASP A 66 17.65 -1.51 69.13
C ASP A 66 16.56 -2.57 68.92
N ILE A 67 15.94 -3.07 69.99
CA ILE A 67 14.82 -4.02 69.94
C ILE A 67 13.59 -3.37 69.28
N THR A 68 13.28 -2.15 69.68
CA THR A 68 12.19 -1.36 69.08
C THR A 68 12.47 -1.14 67.59
N ARG A 69 13.67 -0.67 67.25
CA ARG A 69 14.08 -0.44 65.86
C ARG A 69 14.05 -1.70 65.00
N PHE A 70 14.51 -2.83 65.53
CA PHE A 70 14.46 -4.12 64.85
C PHE A 70 13.03 -4.52 64.52
N THR A 71 12.11 -4.37 65.48
CA THR A 71 10.70 -4.72 65.31
C THR A 71 10.03 -3.84 64.24
N GLU A 72 10.35 -2.54 64.21
CA GLU A 72 9.90 -1.61 63.16
C GLU A 72 10.43 -2.00 61.78
N LEU A 73 11.74 -2.23 61.68
CA LEU A 73 12.39 -2.59 60.41
C LEU A 73 11.88 -3.93 59.88
N TYR A 74 11.60 -4.90 60.75
CA TYR A 74 11.06 -6.19 60.35
C TYR A 74 9.66 -6.06 59.74
N ARG A 75 8.77 -5.29 60.38
CA ARG A 75 7.45 -4.97 59.82
C ARG A 75 7.56 -4.21 58.50
N LYS A 76 8.53 -3.30 58.41
CA LYS A 76 8.81 -2.54 57.19
C LYS A 76 9.32 -3.44 56.05
N ASP A 77 10.20 -4.40 56.34
CA ASP A 77 10.73 -5.34 55.34
C ASP A 77 9.61 -6.19 54.73
N LEU A 78 8.66 -6.68 55.53
CA LEU A 78 7.47 -7.40 55.05
C LEU A 78 6.64 -6.54 54.07
N SER A 79 6.44 -5.26 54.38
CA SER A 79 5.72 -4.34 53.48
C SER A 79 6.52 -4.05 52.21
N LEU A 80 7.85 -3.86 52.32
CA LEU A 80 8.73 -3.62 51.17
C LEU A 80 8.81 -4.84 50.26
N GLU A 81 8.80 -6.05 50.81
CA GLU A 81 8.74 -7.30 50.05
C GLU A 81 7.45 -7.38 49.21
N GLN A 82 6.29 -7.08 49.80
CA GLN A 82 5.03 -7.05 49.08
C GLN A 82 5.04 -6.02 47.95
N ASN A 83 5.57 -4.82 48.21
CA ASN A 83 5.69 -3.76 47.22
C ASN A 83 6.67 -4.14 46.09
N GLU A 84 7.81 -4.77 46.42
CA GLU A 84 8.76 -5.28 45.43
C GLU A 84 8.11 -6.34 44.53
N LEU A 85 7.38 -7.30 45.11
CA LEU A 85 6.68 -8.34 44.35
C LEU A 85 5.61 -7.75 43.44
N ALA A 86 4.83 -6.79 43.92
CA ALA A 86 3.82 -6.09 43.11
C ALA A 86 4.47 -5.31 41.96
N ALA A 87 5.55 -4.55 42.24
CA ALA A 87 6.28 -3.80 41.22
C ALA A 87 6.96 -4.71 40.19
N LYS A 88 7.46 -5.88 40.61
CA LYS A 88 8.02 -6.90 39.71
C LYS A 88 6.96 -7.45 38.77
N LEU A 89 5.77 -7.73 39.27
CA LEU A 89 4.65 -8.21 38.46
C LEU A 89 4.22 -7.14 37.46
N GLU A 90 4.10 -5.88 37.89
CA GLU A 90 3.76 -4.78 36.99
C GLU A 90 4.83 -4.55 35.93
N TYR A 91 6.12 -4.59 36.28
CA TYR A 91 7.21 -4.49 35.30
C TYR A 91 7.13 -5.60 34.25
N LYS A 92 6.86 -6.84 34.68
CA LYS A 92 6.66 -7.97 33.75
C LYS A 92 5.47 -7.72 32.81
N ASN A 93 4.31 -7.34 33.36
CA ASN A 93 3.09 -7.09 32.58
C ASN A 93 3.27 -5.92 31.60
N ALA A 94 3.91 -4.84 32.04
CA ALA A 94 4.20 -3.69 31.21
C ALA A 94 5.17 -4.06 30.06
N GLY A 95 6.19 -4.88 30.34
CA GLY A 95 7.09 -5.43 29.33
C GLY A 95 6.37 -6.30 28.30
N GLU A 96 5.52 -7.23 28.73
CA GLU A 96 4.72 -8.07 27.83
C GLU A 96 3.77 -7.23 26.96
N SER A 97 3.16 -6.18 27.54
CA SER A 97 2.30 -5.27 26.78
C SER A 97 3.08 -4.44 25.77
N PHE A 98 4.29 -3.98 26.11
CA PHE A 98 5.16 -3.28 25.17
C PHE A 98 5.53 -4.17 23.98
N GLU A 99 5.95 -5.41 24.24
CA GLU A 99 6.28 -6.38 23.19
C GLU A 99 5.09 -6.69 22.28
N ARG A 100 3.87 -6.79 22.84
CA ARG A 100 2.65 -6.94 22.06
C ARG A 100 2.40 -5.73 21.16
N CYS A 101 2.40 -4.51 21.72
CA CYS A 101 2.21 -3.29 20.93
C CYS A 101 3.28 -3.15 19.85
N HIS A 102 4.52 -3.56 20.13
CA HIS A 102 5.61 -3.52 19.16
C HIS A 102 5.35 -4.45 17.97
N ARG A 103 4.90 -5.69 18.23
CA ARG A 103 4.51 -6.62 17.15
C ARG A 103 3.34 -6.11 16.33
N GLU A 104 2.33 -5.54 16.96
CA GLU A 104 1.17 -4.95 16.27
C GLU A 104 1.58 -3.79 15.36
N TYR A 105 2.42 -2.87 15.87
CA TYR A 105 2.96 -1.75 15.09
C TYR A 105 3.74 -2.23 13.85
N LEU A 106 4.62 -3.22 14.01
CA LEU A 106 5.37 -3.80 12.88
C LEU A 106 4.45 -4.46 11.85
N ASN A 107 3.36 -5.09 12.29
CA ASN A 107 2.37 -5.68 11.38
C ASN A 107 1.64 -4.61 10.58
N GLU A 108 1.22 -3.50 11.20
CA GLU A 108 0.58 -2.39 10.49
C GLU A 108 1.53 -1.70 9.50
N ILE A 109 2.82 -1.55 9.85
CA ILE A 109 3.82 -1.04 8.89
C ILE A 109 3.90 -1.95 7.66
N ARG A 110 3.94 -3.27 7.88
CA ARG A 110 3.99 -4.25 6.79
C ARG A 110 2.74 -4.16 5.91
N GLU A 111 1.57 -4.06 6.52
CA GLU A 111 0.29 -3.95 5.80
C GLU A 111 0.25 -2.67 4.96
N ARG A 112 0.65 -1.52 5.53
CA ARG A 112 0.78 -0.27 4.79
C ARG A 112 1.69 -0.42 3.56
N TYR A 113 2.83 -1.08 3.72
CA TYR A 113 3.77 -1.30 2.61
C TYR A 113 3.11 -2.11 1.47
N ILE A 114 2.40 -3.19 1.81
CA ILE A 114 1.70 -4.03 0.83
C ILE A 114 0.62 -3.21 0.11
N GLU A 115 -0.18 -2.45 0.84
CA GLU A 115 -1.24 -1.62 0.27
C GLU A 115 -0.70 -0.52 -0.65
N GLU A 116 0.39 0.12 -0.26
CA GLU A 116 1.06 1.13 -1.09
C GLU A 116 1.64 0.52 -2.38
N GLN A 117 2.16 -0.70 -2.30
CA GLN A 117 2.62 -1.45 -3.47
C GLN A 117 1.44 -1.84 -4.39
N LEU A 118 0.34 -2.36 -3.84
CA LEU A 118 -0.86 -2.68 -4.60
C LEU A 118 -1.46 -1.45 -5.29
N TYR A 119 -1.42 -0.29 -4.63
CA TYR A 119 -1.84 0.97 -5.22
C TYR A 119 -0.99 1.35 -6.43
N SER A 120 0.35 1.26 -6.30
CA SER A 120 1.28 1.48 -7.41
C SER A 120 1.02 0.52 -8.59
N ASP A 121 0.80 -0.76 -8.30
CA ASP A 121 0.45 -1.78 -9.30
C ASP A 121 -0.88 -1.51 -9.99
N LYS A 122 -1.86 -0.97 -9.28
CA LYS A 122 -3.18 -0.65 -9.84
C LYS A 122 -3.07 0.50 -10.84
N ILE A 123 -2.30 1.55 -10.54
CA ILE A 123 -2.08 2.68 -11.45
C ILE A 123 -1.34 2.23 -12.70
N ARG A 124 -0.27 1.44 -12.53
CA ARG A 124 0.50 0.91 -13.67
C ARG A 124 -0.38 0.11 -14.61
N ARG A 125 -1.17 -0.83 -14.07
CA ARG A 125 -2.11 -1.63 -14.86
C ARG A 125 -3.15 -0.75 -15.53
N ALA A 126 -3.75 0.21 -14.82
CA ALA A 126 -4.73 1.13 -15.40
C ALA A 126 -4.17 1.88 -16.62
N SER A 127 -2.93 2.37 -16.53
CA SER A 127 -2.26 3.03 -17.66
C SER A 127 -1.99 2.08 -18.83
N THR A 128 -1.53 0.85 -18.56
CA THR A 128 -1.29 -0.15 -19.62
C THR A 128 -2.59 -0.47 -20.35
N TRP A 129 -3.66 -0.79 -19.62
CA TRP A 129 -4.97 -1.08 -20.20
C TRP A 129 -5.56 0.11 -20.95
N TRP A 130 -5.32 1.32 -20.47
CA TRP A 130 -5.71 2.55 -21.17
C TRP A 130 -5.02 2.66 -22.54
N THR A 131 -3.70 2.45 -22.59
CA THR A 131 -2.94 2.47 -23.85
C THR A 131 -3.42 1.38 -24.81
N TRP A 132 -3.64 0.15 -24.34
CA TRP A 132 -4.21 -0.91 -25.15
C TRP A 132 -5.60 -0.56 -25.68
N GLY A 133 -6.44 0.07 -24.86
CA GLY A 133 -7.75 0.57 -25.28
C GLY A 133 -7.66 1.61 -26.40
N LEU A 134 -6.74 2.57 -26.28
CA LEU A 134 -6.49 3.57 -27.33
C LEU A 134 -5.96 2.93 -28.61
N ILE A 135 -5.04 1.97 -28.52
CA ILE A 135 -4.52 1.23 -29.67
C ILE A 135 -5.65 0.48 -30.36
N SER A 136 -6.49 -0.25 -29.62
CA SER A 136 -7.64 -0.97 -30.17
C SER A 136 -8.64 -0.02 -30.82
N LEU A 137 -8.91 1.14 -30.22
CA LEU A 137 -9.77 2.17 -30.82
C LEU A 137 -9.18 2.67 -32.14
N HIS A 138 -7.88 2.94 -32.17
CA HIS A 138 -7.18 3.38 -33.38
C HIS A 138 -7.27 2.34 -34.50
N PHE A 139 -7.06 1.07 -34.16
CA PHE A 139 -7.20 -0.05 -35.08
C PHE A 139 -8.63 -0.19 -35.62
N CYS A 140 -9.64 -0.06 -34.76
CA CYS A 140 -11.05 -0.08 -35.17
C CYS A 140 -11.37 1.04 -36.15
N LEU A 141 -10.90 2.27 -35.89
CA LEU A 141 -11.07 3.40 -36.81
C LEU A 141 -10.42 3.12 -38.15
N PHE A 142 -9.19 2.60 -38.15
CA PHE A 142 -8.48 2.19 -39.37
C PHE A 142 -9.25 1.12 -40.14
N ALA A 143 -9.76 0.09 -39.46
CA ALA A 143 -10.54 -0.98 -40.08
C ALA A 143 -11.84 -0.46 -40.71
N VAL A 144 -12.56 0.46 -40.05
CA VAL A 144 -13.78 1.07 -40.62
C VAL A 144 -13.43 1.85 -41.90
N VAL A 145 -12.37 2.65 -41.89
CA VAL A 145 -11.94 3.38 -43.08
C VAL A 145 -11.56 2.42 -44.21
N GLN A 146 -10.78 1.38 -43.91
CA GLN A 146 -10.29 0.43 -44.92
C GLN A 146 -11.41 -0.43 -45.51
N LEU A 147 -12.37 -0.87 -44.69
CA LEU A 147 -13.44 -1.77 -45.13
C LEU A 147 -14.63 -1.04 -45.76
N PHE A 148 -14.89 0.23 -45.43
CA PHE A 148 -16.07 0.93 -45.94
C PHE A 148 -15.75 2.07 -46.92
N VAL A 149 -14.66 2.81 -46.69
CA VAL A 149 -14.32 3.97 -47.53
C VAL A 149 -13.50 3.54 -48.73
N GLU A 150 -12.48 2.71 -48.53
CA GLU A 150 -11.59 2.26 -49.60
C GLU A 150 -12.30 1.45 -50.70
N PRO A 151 -13.18 0.46 -50.42
CA PRO A 151 -13.87 -0.26 -51.50
C PRO A 151 -14.86 0.62 -52.24
N ARG A 152 -15.46 1.64 -51.61
CA ARG A 152 -16.28 2.63 -52.32
C ARG A 152 -15.45 3.45 -53.29
N LYS A 153 -14.28 3.95 -52.83
CA LYS A 153 -13.33 4.64 -53.71
C LYS A 153 -12.86 3.73 -54.85
N ARG A 154 -12.50 2.48 -54.56
CA ARG A 154 -12.08 1.49 -55.58
C ARG A 154 -13.19 1.15 -56.57
N ARG A 155 -14.46 1.12 -56.14
CA ARG A 155 -15.61 0.91 -57.05
C ARG A 155 -15.76 2.09 -58.00
N ILE A 156 -15.77 3.32 -57.49
CA ILE A 156 -15.89 4.54 -58.32
C ILE A 156 -14.77 4.61 -59.36
N LEU A 157 -13.52 4.40 -58.95
CA LEU A 157 -12.39 4.44 -59.90
C LEU A 157 -12.48 3.33 -60.96
N LYS A 158 -12.98 2.15 -60.61
CA LYS A 158 -13.20 1.07 -61.58
C LYS A 158 -14.31 1.40 -62.55
N ASP A 159 -15.42 1.96 -62.05
CA ASP A 159 -16.57 2.33 -62.87
C ASP A 159 -16.21 3.46 -63.85
N ASP A 160 -15.46 4.47 -63.40
CA ASP A 160 -14.94 5.56 -64.25
C ASP A 160 -13.97 5.03 -65.32
N LEU A 161 -13.08 4.12 -64.94
CA LEU A 161 -12.14 3.51 -65.89
C LEU A 161 -12.86 2.64 -66.93
N SER A 162 -13.85 1.85 -66.49
CA SER A 162 -14.68 1.06 -67.39
C SER A 162 -15.47 1.95 -68.34
N ALA A 163 -16.05 3.05 -67.86
CA ALA A 163 -16.76 4.01 -68.69
C ALA A 163 -15.85 4.70 -69.72
N LEU A 164 -14.60 5.03 -69.35
CA LEU A 164 -13.59 5.54 -70.26
C LEU A 164 -13.25 4.52 -71.35
N ILE A 165 -12.98 3.27 -70.98
CA ILE A 165 -12.67 2.20 -71.93
C ILE A 165 -13.84 2.00 -72.91
N THR A 166 -15.08 1.98 -72.42
CA THR A 166 -16.27 1.85 -73.28
C THR A 166 -16.45 3.04 -74.22
N ARG A 167 -16.23 4.28 -73.74
CA ARG A 167 -16.31 5.47 -74.61
C ARG A 167 -15.23 5.47 -75.69
N THR A 168 -14.00 5.09 -75.36
CA THR A 168 -12.92 4.97 -76.34
C THR A 168 -13.23 3.88 -77.35
N SER A 169 -13.71 2.70 -76.92
CA SER A 169 -14.07 1.62 -77.85
C SER A 169 -15.25 1.97 -78.75
N ILE A 170 -16.24 2.71 -78.24
CA ILE A 170 -17.38 3.18 -79.05
C ILE A 170 -16.90 4.27 -80.02
N GLY A 171 -16.05 5.19 -79.56
CA GLY A 171 -15.42 6.22 -80.39
C GLY A 171 -14.68 5.60 -81.57
N GLU A 172 -13.79 4.64 -81.31
CA GLU A 172 -13.07 3.89 -82.35
C GLU A 172 -14.02 3.19 -83.33
N GLN A 173 -15.08 2.55 -82.84
CA GLN A 173 -16.08 1.91 -83.71
C GLN A 173 -16.84 2.92 -84.57
N THR A 174 -17.19 4.09 -84.03
CA THR A 174 -17.86 5.14 -84.80
C THR A 174 -16.96 5.75 -85.86
N THR A 175 -15.68 6.01 -85.55
CA THR A 175 -14.70 6.50 -86.52
C THR A 175 -14.48 5.47 -87.62
N PHE A 176 -14.36 4.19 -87.26
CA PHE A 176 -14.23 3.09 -88.21
C PHE A 176 -15.47 2.96 -89.11
N ALA A 177 -16.68 3.09 -88.54
CA ALA A 177 -17.92 3.05 -89.31
C ALA A 177 -18.04 4.26 -90.27
N GLU A 178 -17.61 5.45 -89.87
CA GLU A 178 -17.61 6.64 -90.70
C GLU A 178 -16.58 6.56 -91.85
N GLU A 179 -15.39 6.00 -91.59
CA GLU A 179 -14.40 5.72 -92.63
C GLU A 179 -14.92 4.70 -93.66
N VAL A 180 -15.54 3.61 -93.19
CA VAL A 180 -16.16 2.61 -94.08
C VAL A 180 -17.31 3.19 -94.89
N SER A 181 -18.10 4.11 -94.31
CA SER A 181 -19.17 4.84 -94.99
C SER A 181 -18.63 5.73 -96.11
N LYS A 182 -17.60 6.54 -95.83
CA LYS A 182 -16.95 7.40 -96.83
C LYS A 182 -16.35 6.61 -97.98
N ILE A 183 -15.76 5.45 -97.70
CA ILE A 183 -15.24 4.56 -98.74
C ILE A 183 -16.37 3.98 -99.60
N LYS A 184 -17.51 3.63 -99.01
CA LYS A 184 -18.67 3.15 -99.79
C LYS A 184 -19.27 4.24 -100.68
N GLU A 185 -19.37 5.47 -100.19
CA GLU A 185 -19.84 6.61 -100.99
C GLU A 185 -18.86 6.96 -102.12
N SER A 186 -17.55 6.87 -101.91
CA SER A 186 -16.56 7.10 -102.97
C SER A 186 -16.51 5.99 -104.03
N VAL A 187 -17.04 4.80 -103.73
CA VAL A 187 -17.11 3.66 -104.67
C VAL A 187 -18.45 3.64 -105.44
N ALA A 188 -19.46 4.37 -104.97
CA ALA A 188 -20.78 4.46 -105.59
C ALA A 188 -20.97 5.68 -106.53
N ALA A 189 -19.96 6.55 -106.64
CA ALA A 189 -19.88 7.68 -107.58
C ALA A 189 -18.97 7.32 -108.77
#